data_AF-A0A2W0ARZ8-F1
#
_entry.id   AF-A0A2W0ARZ8-F1
#
_cell.length_a   1.000
_cell.length_b   1.000
_cell.length_c   1.000
_cell.angle_alpha   90.00
_cell.angle_beta   90.00
_cell.angle_gamma   90.00
#
_symmetry.space_group_name_H-M   'P 1'
#
loop_
_entity.id
_entity.type
_entity.pdbx_description
1 polymer ?
#
loop_
_entity_poly.entity_id
_entity_poly.type
_entity_poly.pdbx_seq_one_letter_code
_entity_poly.pdbx_strand_id
1 'polypeptide(L)' 'MNIYVGNLPFSASEDDLRQAFGKYGTVGEVNLIRDQFSGRLRGFGFVEMADGTQASAAIAALNGSDLGGRA' A
#
# COMPACT_ATOMS: atom_id res chain seq x y z
N MET A 1 -9.41 -1.24 8.74
CA MET A 1 -9.53 -2.36 7.77
C MET A 1 -8.23 -2.48 7.01
N ASN A 2 -7.61 -3.66 6.98
CA ASN A 2 -6.21 -3.82 6.56
C ASN A 2 -6.15 -4.32 5.12
N ILE A 3 -5.46 -3.55 4.28
CA ILE A 3 -5.29 -3.79 2.86
C ILE A 3 -3.89 -4.35 2.64
N TYR A 4 -3.81 -5.51 2.02
CA TYR A 4 -2.54 -6.06 1.57
C TYR A 4 -2.15 -5.43 0.23
N VAL A 5 -0.92 -4.92 0.15
CA VAL A 5 -0.36 -4.32 -1.07
C VAL A 5 0.91 -5.07 -1.42
N GLY A 6 0.84 -5.88 -2.48
CA GLY A 6 1.97 -6.64 -3.02
C GLY A 6 2.56 -6.01 -4.27
N ASN A 7 3.66 -6.59 -4.77
CA ASN A 7 4.38 -6.16 -5.97
C ASN A 7 4.87 -4.70 -5.93
N LEU A 8 5.13 -4.18 -4.73
CA LEU A 8 5.64 -2.82 -4.55
C LEU A 8 7.10 -2.71 -5.01
N PRO A 9 7.50 -1.60 -5.66
CA PRO A 9 8.89 -1.37 -6.00
C PRO A 9 9.77 -1.28 -4.75
N PHE A 10 11.05 -1.62 -4.88
CA PHE A 10 12.03 -1.52 -3.78
C PHE A 10 12.26 -0.09 -3.28
N SER A 11 11.76 0.91 -4.00
CA SER A 11 11.75 2.32 -3.63
C SER A 11 10.44 2.78 -2.99
N ALA A 12 9.40 1.93 -2.93
CA ALA A 12 8.11 2.31 -2.37
C ALA A 12 8.25 2.71 -0.90
N SER A 13 7.71 3.87 -0.54
CA SER A 13 7.70 4.36 0.82
C SER A 13 6.29 4.32 1.42
N GLU A 14 6.22 4.42 2.75
CA GLU A 14 4.92 4.52 3.43
C GLU A 14 4.16 5.75 2.94
N ASP A 15 4.85 6.84 2.59
CA ASP A 15 4.25 8.06 2.06
C ASP A 15 3.59 7.83 0.69
N ASP A 16 4.22 7.06 -0.20
CA ASP A 16 3.64 6.70 -1.51
C ASP A 16 2.30 5.98 -1.35
N LEU A 17 2.26 4.99 -0.45
CA LEU A 17 1.03 4.27 -0.11
C LEU A 17 0.03 5.25 0.52
N ARG A 18 0.47 6.07 1.46
CA ARG A 18 -0.42 7.02 2.14
C ARG A 18 -1.05 8.02 1.18
N GLN A 19 -0.29 8.50 0.20
CA GLN A 19 -0.80 9.39 -0.85
C GLN A 19 -1.73 8.66 -1.82
N ALA A 20 -1.39 7.44 -2.24
CA ALA A 20 -2.22 6.66 -3.15
C ALA A 20 -3.58 6.31 -2.53
N PHE A 21 -3.57 5.77 -1.32
CA PHE A 21 -4.77 5.41 -0.56
C PHE A 21 -5.51 6.64 -0.02
N GLY A 22 -4.78 7.72 0.28
CA GLY A 22 -5.31 9.01 0.73
C GLY A 22 -6.32 9.65 -0.23
N LYS A 23 -6.23 9.33 -1.53
CA LYS A 23 -7.20 9.79 -2.54
C LYS A 23 -8.59 9.17 -2.37
N TYR A 24 -8.67 8.01 -1.74
CA TYR A 24 -9.91 7.25 -1.56
C TYR A 24 -10.46 7.34 -0.14
N GLY A 25 -9.63 7.76 0.83
CA GLY A 25 -10.06 7.89 2.21
C GLY A 25 -8.92 8.18 3.18
N THR A 26 -9.23 8.10 4.47
CA THR A 26 -8.26 8.36 5.54
C THR A 26 -7.43 7.11 5.81
N VAL A 27 -6.13 7.22 5.57
CA VAL A 27 -5.16 6.17 5.91
C VAL A 27 -4.80 6.30 7.39
N GLY A 28 -5.11 5.26 8.16
CA GLY A 28 -4.75 5.15 9.56
C GLY A 28 -3.26 4.87 9.72
N GLU A 29 -2.84 3.67 9.33
CA GLU A 29 -1.47 3.18 9.52
C GLU A 29 -0.93 2.54 8.24
N VAL A 30 0.38 2.60 8.03
CA VAL A 30 1.04 1.94 6.89
C VAL A 30 2.21 1.14 7.44
N ASN A 31 2.28 -0.14 7.09
CA ASN A 31 3.32 -1.06 7.52
C ASN A 31 3.99 -1.68 6.29
N LEU A 32 5.18 -1.21 5.95
CA LEU A 32 6.00 -1.79 4.88
C LEU A 32 6.90 -2.89 5.42
N ILE A 33 6.82 -4.09 4.83
CA ILE A 33 7.67 -5.20 5.25
C ILE A 33 9.00 -5.12 4.48
N ARG A 34 10.06 -4.82 5.24
CA ARG A 34 11.44 -4.79 4.76
C ARG A 34 12.17 -6.06 5.21
N ASP A 35 13.03 -6.57 4.35
CA ASP A 35 13.93 -7.65 4.69
C ASP A 35 14.98 -7.15 5.68
N GLN A 36 15.04 -7.76 6.86
CA GLN A 36 15.90 -7.32 7.95
C GLN A 36 17.41 -7.53 7.69
N PHE A 37 17.76 -8.40 6.74
CA PHE A 37 19.16 -8.74 6.45
C PHE A 37 19.74 -7.86 5.34
N SER A 38 18.96 -7.62 4.29
CA SER A 38 19.37 -6.81 3.13
C SER A 38 18.92 -5.35 3.21
N GLY A 39 18.00 -5.02 4.14
CA GLY A 39 17.33 -3.72 4.19
C GLY A 39 16.42 -3.44 2.98
N ARG A 40 16.31 -4.38 2.03
CA ARG A 40 15.48 -4.23 0.84
C ARG A 40 14.04 -4.52 1.17
N LEU A 41 13.12 -3.79 0.56
CA LEU A 41 11.70 -4.12 0.68
C LEU A 41 11.44 -5.54 0.16
N ARG A 42 10.62 -6.32 0.87
CA ARG A 42 10.18 -7.64 0.37
C ARG A 42 9.20 -7.51 -0.81
N GLY A 43 8.88 -6.28 -1.22
CA GLY A 43 7.95 -5.99 -2.30
C GLY A 43 6.49 -6.07 -1.88
N PHE A 44 6.21 -6.00 -0.58
CA PHE A 44 4.84 -5.94 -0.06
C PHE A 44 4.74 -5.19 1.27
N GLY A 45 3.53 -4.75 1.58
CA GLY A 45 3.18 -4.06 2.80
C GLY A 45 1.68 -4.12 3.08
N PHE A 46 1.30 -3.51 4.19
CA PHE A 46 -0.08 -3.43 4.65
C PHE A 46 -0.46 -1.97 4.88
N VAL A 47 -1.66 -1.60 4.44
CA VAL A 47 -2.24 -0.27 4.65
C VAL A 47 -3.52 -0.43 5.45
N GLU A 48 -3.59 0.21 6.61
CA GLU A 48 -4.78 0.25 7.43
C GLU A 48 -5.59 1.50 7.13
N MET A 49 -6.81 1.32 6.65
CA MET A 49 -7.78 2.41 6.43
C MET A 49 -8.69 2.58 7.64
N ALA A 50 -9.09 3.83 7.88
CA ALA A 50 -10.01 4.20 8.95
C ALA A 50 -11.41 3.59 8.76
N ASP A 51 -11.86 3.47 7.50
CA ASP A 51 -13.21 2.98 7.17
C ASP A 51 -13.17 1.81 6.17
N GLY A 52 -14.09 0.86 6.35
CA GLY A 52 -14.17 -0.33 5.50
C GLY A 52 -14.70 -0.03 4.10
N THR A 53 -15.61 0.96 3.97
CA THR A 53 -16.11 1.36 2.66
C THR A 53 -15.03 2.03 1.83
N GLN A 54 -14.21 2.88 2.47
CA GLN A 54 -13.04 3.52 1.84
C GLN A 54 -11.99 2.47 1.46
N ALA A 55 -11.76 1.47 2.30
CA ALA A 55 -10.86 0.37 1.99
C ALA A 55 -11.29 -0.42 0.76
N SER A 56 -12.56 -0.81 0.67
CA SER A 56 -13.09 -1.50 -0.51
C SER A 56 -13.01 -0.66 -1.77
N ALA A 57 -13.29 0.64 -1.70
CA ALA A 57 -13.14 1.54 -2.85
C ALA A 57 -11.68 1.67 -3.30
N ALA A 58 -10.76 1.83 -2.35
CA ALA A 58 -9.33 1.89 -2.63
C ALA A 58 -8.82 0.58 -3.22
N ILE A 59 -9.24 -0.58 -2.69
CA ILE A 59 -8.91 -1.88 -3.27
C ILE A 59 -9.49 -1.97 -4.68
N ALA A 60 -10.78 -1.67 -4.90
CA ALA A 60 -11.36 -1.78 -6.23
C ALA A 60 -10.68 -0.88 -7.28
N ALA A 61 -10.13 0.27 -6.87
CA ALA A 61 -9.45 1.20 -7.77
C ALA A 61 -7.93 0.95 -7.88
N LEU A 62 -7.26 0.48 -6.83
CA LEU A 62 -5.81 0.26 -6.80
C LEU A 62 -5.41 -1.20 -7.05
N ASN A 63 -6.31 -2.16 -6.85
CA ASN A 63 -6.05 -3.58 -7.10
C ASN A 63 -5.97 -3.82 -8.60
N GLY A 64 -4.78 -4.17 -9.08
CA GLY A 64 -4.47 -4.29 -10.51
C GLY A 64 -4.03 -2.96 -11.16
N SER A 65 -3.98 -1.87 -10.40
CA SER A 65 -3.38 -0.62 -10.87
C SER A 65 -1.89 -0.62 -10.57
N ASP A 66 -1.11 -0.16 -11.55
CA ASP A 66 0.33 0.01 -11.45
C ASP A 66 0.73 1.05 -10.38
N LEU A 67 0.85 0.61 -9.12
CA LEU A 67 1.56 1.36 -8.07
C LEU A 67 3.07 1.31 -8.36
N GLY A 68 3.51 2.04 -9.39
CA GLY A 68 4.92 2.15 -9.78
C GLY A 68 5.33 1.39 -11.04
N GLY A 69 4.39 1.02 -11.92
CA GLY A 69 4.69 0.58 -13.30
C GLY A 69 5.28 -0.83 -13.40
N ARG A 70 4.62 -1.83 -12.80
CA ARG A 70 4.92 -3.24 -13.06
C ARG A 70 3.62 -4.01 -13.28
N ALA A 71 3.23 -4.04 -14.55
CA ALA A 71 2.32 -5.01 -15.15
C ALA A 71 2.86 -6.45 -15.05
#